data_AF-A0A1H1WBC3-F1
#
_entry.id   AF-A0A1H1WBC3-F1
#
_cell.length_a   1.000
_cell.length_b   1.000
_cell.length_c   1.000
_cell.angle_alpha   90.00
_cell.angle_beta   90.00
_cell.angle_gamma   90.00
#
_symmetry.space_group_name_H-M   'P 1'
#
loop_
_entity.id
_entity.type
_entity.pdbx_description
1 polymer ?
#
loop_
_entity_poly.entity_id
_entity_poly.type
_entity_poly.pdbx_seq_one_letter_code
_entity_poly.pdbx_strand_id
1 'polypeptide(L)'
;MTNKVLVLVPEGQETENNYINLKWPERYVSIAGGIQLGISGLKSLFSSPFASIVKLGAGGYLLNRGITGHCELYSQIDKYMATPVNINIRSSFIIHKPRKDVYDFWRRFDNLPLFMTHLKNVELLNNDHSRWVLRLPIGVASISWEAEVVKDKPNEMIGWRSLPGSILDNSGKVRFKDTEDGESTRVDVVISYQPPVGTVGASIARVFNPVFKKMVEKDVRNFKHYMDIDYATDSINYL
;
A
#
# COMPACT_ATOMS: atom_id res chain seq x y z
N MET A 1 -42.00 64.91 -25.29
CA MET A 1 -40.70 64.88 -24.61
C MET A 1 -40.74 63.70 -23.64
N THR A 2 -40.13 62.55 -23.98
CA THR A 2 -38.74 62.14 -23.60
C THR A 2 -38.75 61.50 -22.20
N ASN A 3 -38.27 60.29 -21.88
CA ASN A 3 -37.55 59.23 -22.59
C ASN A 3 -37.77 57.91 -21.82
N LYS A 4 -37.80 56.78 -22.54
CA LYS A 4 -37.49 55.45 -21.97
C LYS A 4 -35.99 55.42 -21.66
N VAL A 5 -35.62 54.93 -20.48
CA VAL A 5 -34.25 54.47 -20.20
C VAL A 5 -34.34 53.01 -19.75
N LEU A 6 -33.89 52.12 -20.63
CA LEU A 6 -33.49 50.76 -20.28
C LEU A 6 -32.14 50.85 -19.55
N VAL A 7 -32.06 50.34 -18.33
CA VAL A 7 -30.78 50.06 -17.67
C VAL A 7 -30.76 48.59 -17.26
N LEU A 8 -29.63 47.98 -17.59
CA LEU A 8 -29.36 46.55 -17.70
C LEU A 8 -29.29 45.87 -16.32
N VAL A 9 -29.79 44.64 -16.26
CA VAL A 9 -29.60 43.68 -15.15
C VAL A 9 -28.13 43.23 -15.15
N PRO A 10 -27.39 43.29 -14.03
CA PRO A 10 -26.20 42.48 -13.86
C PRO A 10 -26.55 41.15 -13.19
N GLU A 11 -26.33 40.05 -13.91
CA GLU A 11 -26.11 38.72 -13.34
C GLU A 11 -24.84 38.75 -12.46
N GLY A 12 -24.93 38.22 -11.24
CA GLY A 12 -23.81 38.28 -10.30
C GLY A 12 -23.99 37.42 -9.05
N GLN A 13 -23.76 36.12 -9.21
CA GLN A 13 -23.03 35.22 -8.31
C GLN A 13 -23.66 34.88 -6.95
N GLU A 14 -24.10 33.62 -6.83
CA GLU A 14 -24.29 32.92 -5.56
C GLU A 14 -23.00 33.04 -4.71
N THR A 15 -23.10 33.66 -3.54
CA THR A 15 -22.00 33.69 -2.58
C THR A 15 -21.82 32.30 -1.99
N GLU A 16 -20.77 31.61 -2.43
CA GLU A 16 -20.30 30.34 -1.89
C GLU A 16 -20.02 30.50 -0.38
N ASN A 17 -20.87 29.91 0.45
CA ASN A 17 -20.84 30.03 1.90
C ASN A 17 -19.58 29.33 2.47
N ASN A 18 -18.59 30.14 2.84
CA ASN A 18 -17.31 29.70 3.38
C ASN A 18 -17.42 29.40 4.90
N TYR A 19 -17.96 28.23 5.26
CA TYR A 19 -18.14 27.84 6.66
C TYR A 19 -16.82 27.40 7.30
N ILE A 20 -16.29 28.22 8.21
CA ILE A 20 -15.17 27.90 9.10
C ILE A 20 -15.61 26.80 10.08
N ASN A 21 -14.95 25.64 10.04
CA ASN A 21 -15.35 24.44 10.81
C ASN A 21 -14.62 24.25 12.15
N LEU A 22 -13.62 25.09 12.50
CA LEU A 22 -12.83 24.98 13.73
C LEU A 22 -13.10 26.14 14.69
N LYS A 23 -13.33 25.80 15.96
CA LYS A 23 -13.49 26.80 17.03
C LYS A 23 -12.13 27.40 17.38
N TRP A 24 -12.12 28.66 17.82
CA TRP A 24 -10.90 29.42 18.15
C TRP A 24 -9.88 28.67 19.03
N PRO A 25 -10.26 27.89 20.07
CA PRO A 25 -9.30 27.12 20.88
C PRO A 25 -8.52 26.06 20.09
N GLU A 26 -9.17 25.38 19.14
CA GLU A 26 -8.58 24.30 18.33
C GLU A 26 -7.54 24.85 17.33
N ARG A 27 -7.73 26.10 16.91
CA ARG A 27 -6.81 26.82 16.03
C ARG A 27 -5.51 27.17 16.76
N TYR A 28 -5.58 27.65 18.01
CA TYR A 28 -4.39 27.94 18.81
C TYR A 28 -3.56 26.69 19.11
N VAL A 29 -4.21 25.58 19.46
CA VAL A 29 -3.53 24.29 19.71
C VAL A 29 -2.82 23.80 18.46
N SER A 30 -3.46 23.93 17.29
CA SER A 30 -2.86 23.53 16.01
C SER A 30 -1.67 24.42 15.64
N ILE A 31 -1.78 25.74 15.83
CA ILE A 31 -0.66 26.66 15.59
C ILE A 31 0.51 26.34 16.51
N ALA A 32 0.27 26.20 17.81
CA ALA A 32 1.32 25.91 18.78
C ALA A 32 2.02 24.56 18.51
N GLY A 33 1.24 23.50 18.26
CA GLY A 33 1.78 22.18 17.91
C GLY A 33 2.53 22.19 16.58
N GLY A 34 2.03 22.94 15.60
CA GLY A 34 2.66 23.08 14.29
C GLY A 34 4.03 23.76 14.36
N ILE A 35 4.13 24.85 15.14
CA ILE A 35 5.39 25.54 15.42
C ILE A 35 6.38 24.62 16.14
N GLN A 36 5.93 23.91 17.18
CA GLN A 36 6.78 23.01 17.95
C GLN A 36 7.37 21.89 17.09
N LEU A 37 6.55 21.25 16.24
CA LEU A 37 7.01 20.22 15.33
C LEU A 37 7.94 20.77 14.25
N GLY A 38 7.67 21.97 13.72
CA GLY A 38 8.55 22.66 12.78
C GLY A 38 9.94 22.88 13.37
N ILE A 39 10.01 23.44 14.57
CA ILE A 39 11.27 23.69 15.29
C ILE A 39 11.99 22.37 15.61
N SER A 40 11.26 21.34 16.07
CA SER A 40 11.85 20.02 16.35
C SER A 40 12.42 19.38 15.09
N GLY A 41 11.71 19.45 13.96
CA GLY A 41 12.17 18.94 12.67
C GLY A 41 13.42 19.66 12.16
N LEU A 42 13.47 20.99 12.30
CA LEU A 42 14.64 21.79 11.91
C LEU A 42 15.86 21.48 12.79
N LYS A 43 15.66 21.29 14.10
CA LYS A 43 16.74 20.92 15.03
C LYS A 43 17.30 19.53 14.79
N SER A 44 16.47 18.58 14.35
CA SER A 44 16.90 17.20 14.07
C SER A 44 17.35 16.97 12.62
N LEU A 45 17.43 18.02 11.80
CA LEU A 45 17.57 17.90 10.34
C LEU A 45 18.82 17.10 9.92
N PHE A 46 19.96 17.32 10.59
CA PHE A 46 21.21 16.63 10.30
C PHE A 46 21.34 15.27 10.99
N SER A 47 20.68 15.07 12.14
CA SER A 47 20.78 13.82 12.91
C SER A 47 19.76 12.77 12.49
N SER A 48 18.61 13.17 11.95
CA SER A 48 17.55 12.24 11.52
C SER A 48 16.74 12.84 10.35
N PRO A 49 17.28 12.78 9.13
CA PRO A 49 16.70 13.48 7.97
C PRO A 49 15.27 13.05 7.64
N PHE A 50 14.97 11.74 7.65
CA PHE A 50 13.63 11.23 7.34
C PHE A 50 12.58 11.63 8.39
N ALA A 51 12.91 11.48 9.68
CA ALA A 51 12.02 11.90 10.76
C ALA A 51 11.78 13.42 10.74
N SER A 52 12.79 14.20 10.33
CA SER A 52 12.69 15.64 10.18
C SER A 52 11.73 16.04 9.06
N ILE A 53 11.75 15.35 7.91
CA ILE A 53 10.77 15.55 6.83
C ILE A 53 9.34 15.27 7.31
N VAL A 54 9.14 14.18 8.05
CA VAL A 54 7.81 13.83 8.61
C VAL A 54 7.33 14.89 9.61
N LYS A 55 8.19 15.36 10.52
CA LYS A 55 7.86 16.40 11.50
C LYS A 55 7.57 17.75 10.84
N LEU A 56 8.38 18.15 9.86
CA LEU A 56 8.18 19.39 9.12
C LEU A 56 6.85 19.36 8.34
N GLY A 57 6.54 18.24 7.69
CA GLY A 57 5.25 18.04 7.02
C GLY A 57 4.07 18.12 7.99
N ALA A 58 4.14 17.43 9.13
CA ALA A 58 3.10 17.49 10.16
C ALA A 58 2.97 18.90 10.78
N GLY A 59 4.08 19.58 11.01
CA GLY A 59 4.12 20.93 11.56
C GLY A 59 3.51 21.97 10.63
N GLY A 60 3.90 21.95 9.36
CA GLY A 60 3.33 22.81 8.32
C GLY A 60 1.84 22.58 8.11
N TYR A 61 1.38 21.33 8.21
CA TYR A 61 -0.05 21.01 8.14
C TYR A 61 -0.85 21.60 9.32
N LEU A 62 -0.38 21.44 10.55
CA LEU A 62 -1.06 21.98 11.73
C LEU A 62 -1.11 23.52 11.72
N LEU A 63 -0.04 24.16 11.24
CA LEU A 63 -0.01 25.60 11.00
C LEU A 63 -1.08 26.01 9.98
N ASN A 64 -1.12 25.37 8.83
CA ASN A 64 -2.09 25.66 7.77
C ASN A 64 -3.54 25.49 8.28
N ARG A 65 -3.83 24.39 9.00
CA ARG A 65 -5.16 24.13 9.60
C ARG A 65 -5.54 25.18 10.65
N GLY A 66 -4.60 25.58 11.50
CA GLY A 66 -4.85 26.60 12.51
C GLY A 66 -5.10 27.99 11.92
N ILE A 67 -4.33 28.37 10.90
CA ILE A 67 -4.43 29.66 10.20
C ILE A 67 -5.73 29.73 9.39
N THR A 68 -6.01 28.75 8.54
CA THR A 68 -7.15 28.77 7.62
C THR A 68 -8.47 28.41 8.29
N GLY A 69 -8.47 27.66 9.40
CA GLY A 69 -9.69 27.14 10.01
C GLY A 69 -10.35 26.02 9.20
N HIS A 70 -9.74 25.60 8.08
CA HIS A 70 -10.18 24.51 7.22
C HIS A 70 -9.25 23.30 7.37
N CYS A 71 -9.82 22.10 7.30
CA CYS A 71 -9.11 20.82 7.40
C CYS A 71 -8.97 20.17 6.01
N GLU A 72 -8.34 20.86 5.06
CA GLU A 72 -8.29 20.46 3.63
C GLU A 72 -7.40 19.22 3.35
N LEU A 73 -6.44 18.91 4.24
CA LEU A 73 -5.53 17.78 3.99
C LEU A 73 -6.27 16.43 4.03
N TYR A 74 -7.35 16.34 4.81
CA TYR A 74 -8.19 15.14 4.80
C TYR A 74 -9.14 15.11 3.60
N SER A 75 -9.71 16.23 3.14
CA SER A 75 -10.54 16.23 1.92
C SER A 75 -9.75 15.82 0.66
N GLN A 76 -8.44 16.13 0.64
CA GLN A 76 -7.56 15.73 -0.46
C GLN A 76 -7.06 14.29 -0.31
N ILE A 77 -6.67 13.82 0.88
CA ILE A 77 -6.32 12.42 1.12
C ILE A 77 -7.55 11.50 0.98
N ASP A 78 -8.72 11.92 1.45
CA ASP A 78 -10.00 11.24 1.27
C ASP A 78 -10.36 11.19 -0.21
N LYS A 79 -10.14 12.22 -1.02
CA LYS A 79 -10.35 12.12 -2.48
C LYS A 79 -9.48 11.07 -3.15
N TYR A 80 -8.25 10.83 -2.66
CA TYR A 80 -7.39 9.74 -3.16
C TYR A 80 -7.73 8.36 -2.57
N MET A 81 -8.43 8.31 -1.44
CA MET A 81 -8.82 7.08 -0.73
C MET A 81 -10.31 6.71 -0.90
N ALA A 82 -11.15 7.62 -1.42
CA ALA A 82 -12.60 7.45 -1.57
C ALA A 82 -12.98 6.67 -2.84
N THR A 83 -12.06 6.59 -3.80
CA THR A 83 -12.19 5.69 -4.94
C THR A 83 -11.32 4.46 -4.68
N PRO A 84 -11.86 3.23 -4.70
CA PRO A 84 -11.03 2.03 -4.63
C PRO A 84 -10.09 2.00 -5.84
N VAL A 85 -8.83 2.39 -5.63
CA VAL A 85 -7.80 2.29 -6.67
C VAL A 85 -7.21 0.88 -6.60
N ASN A 86 -7.43 0.11 -7.66
CA ASN A 86 -6.76 -1.17 -7.83
C ASN A 86 -5.26 -0.96 -8.06
N ILE A 87 -4.45 -1.33 -7.07
CA ILE A 87 -3.01 -1.34 -7.20
C ILE A 87 -2.59 -2.65 -7.85
N ASN A 88 -2.01 -2.55 -9.04
CA ASN A 88 -1.55 -3.70 -9.80
C ASN A 88 -0.02 -3.76 -9.82
N ILE A 89 0.50 -4.94 -9.49
CA ILE A 89 1.92 -5.28 -9.49
C ILE A 89 2.13 -6.39 -10.51
N ARG A 90 3.14 -6.22 -11.36
CA ARG A 90 3.56 -7.21 -12.35
C ARG A 90 5.06 -7.38 -12.26
N SER A 91 5.52 -8.62 -12.22
CA SER A 91 6.94 -8.94 -12.24
C SER A 91 7.18 -10.18 -13.09
N SER A 92 8.31 -10.21 -13.79
CA SER A 92 8.77 -11.37 -14.55
C SER A 92 10.27 -11.52 -14.32
N PHE A 93 10.71 -12.74 -14.01
CA PHE A 93 12.11 -13.05 -13.75
C PHE A 93 12.38 -14.54 -13.99
N ILE A 94 13.66 -14.88 -14.09
CA ILE A 94 14.14 -16.26 -14.30
C ILE A 94 14.74 -16.77 -12.99
N ILE A 95 14.42 -17.99 -12.58
CA ILE A 95 15.00 -18.71 -11.45
C ILE A 95 15.77 -19.91 -11.99
N HIS A 96 16.99 -20.14 -11.51
CA HIS A 96 17.85 -21.23 -11.99
C HIS A 96 17.55 -22.54 -11.26
N LYS A 97 16.30 -22.98 -11.34
CA LYS A 97 15.81 -24.22 -10.75
C LYS A 97 14.75 -24.88 -11.65
N PRO A 98 14.60 -26.21 -11.58
CA PRO A 98 13.53 -26.93 -12.26
C PRO A 98 12.15 -26.35 -11.93
N ARG A 99 11.28 -26.28 -12.95
CA ARG A 99 9.94 -25.70 -12.83
C ARG A 99 9.10 -26.34 -11.74
N LYS A 100 9.27 -27.64 -11.52
CA LYS A 100 8.58 -28.37 -10.46
C LYS A 100 8.93 -27.83 -9.08
N ASP A 101 10.21 -27.62 -8.80
CA ASP A 101 10.66 -27.17 -7.48
C ASP A 101 10.18 -25.75 -7.19
N VAL A 102 10.21 -24.88 -8.20
CA VAL A 102 9.71 -23.51 -8.11
C VAL A 102 8.19 -23.49 -7.88
N TYR A 103 7.46 -24.36 -8.58
CA TYR A 103 6.02 -24.52 -8.43
C TYR A 103 5.64 -25.00 -7.03
N ASP A 104 6.22 -26.13 -6.61
CA ASP A 104 5.92 -26.78 -5.33
C ASP A 104 6.24 -25.85 -4.16
N PHE A 105 7.34 -25.11 -4.25
CA PHE A 105 7.70 -24.12 -3.24
C PHE A 105 6.66 -23.00 -3.15
N TRP A 106 6.24 -22.41 -4.28
CA TRP A 106 5.24 -21.33 -4.24
C TRP A 106 3.87 -21.84 -3.79
N ARG A 107 3.49 -23.07 -4.18
CA ARG A 107 2.18 -23.67 -3.85
C ARG A 107 1.92 -23.80 -2.35
N ARG A 108 2.98 -23.93 -1.56
CA ARG A 108 2.93 -23.85 -0.10
C ARG A 108 2.91 -22.39 0.33
N PHE A 109 1.72 -21.81 0.49
CA PHE A 109 1.57 -20.38 0.77
C PHE A 109 2.18 -19.93 2.11
N ASP A 110 2.37 -20.84 3.05
CA ASP A 110 3.14 -20.65 4.28
C ASP A 110 4.63 -20.37 4.04
N ASN A 111 5.15 -20.63 2.83
CA ASN A 111 6.49 -20.19 2.41
C ASN A 111 6.55 -18.69 2.05
N LEU A 112 5.43 -18.04 1.71
CA LEU A 112 5.44 -16.66 1.20
C LEU A 112 6.12 -15.67 2.16
N PRO A 113 5.92 -15.71 3.49
CA PRO A 113 6.61 -14.83 4.43
C PRO A 113 8.14 -14.93 4.42
N LEU A 114 8.73 -15.99 3.85
CA LEU A 114 10.20 -16.17 3.77
C LEU A 114 10.86 -15.15 2.83
N PHE A 115 10.12 -14.67 1.83
CA PHE A 115 10.61 -13.69 0.85
C PHE A 115 9.69 -12.47 0.71
N MET A 116 8.45 -12.55 1.21
CA MET A 116 7.50 -11.44 1.29
C MET A 116 7.50 -10.80 2.68
N THR A 117 8.43 -9.88 2.91
CA THR A 117 8.64 -9.22 4.20
C THR A 117 7.43 -8.44 4.73
N HIS A 118 6.54 -7.98 3.84
CA HIS A 118 5.27 -7.34 4.21
C HIS A 118 4.27 -8.30 4.87
N LEU A 119 4.46 -9.62 4.75
CA LEU A 119 3.65 -10.63 5.41
C LEU A 119 4.30 -11.04 6.73
N LYS A 120 3.57 -10.89 7.83
CA LYS A 120 3.96 -11.41 9.14
C LYS A 120 3.86 -12.93 9.16
N ASN A 121 2.75 -13.46 8.67
CA ASN A 121 2.45 -14.89 8.65
C ASN A 121 1.47 -15.22 7.52
N VAL A 122 1.55 -16.44 7.01
CA VAL A 122 0.51 -17.08 6.20
C VAL A 122 0.24 -18.45 6.78
N GLU A 123 -0.94 -18.62 7.36
CA GLU A 123 -1.39 -19.85 8.00
C GLU A 123 -2.26 -20.65 7.03
N LEU A 124 -1.94 -21.93 6.80
CA LEU A 124 -2.81 -22.82 6.01
C LEU A 124 -3.98 -23.27 6.88
N LEU A 125 -5.21 -22.97 6.44
CA LEU A 125 -6.43 -23.41 7.12
C LEU A 125 -6.89 -24.77 6.59
N ASN A 126 -6.67 -25.02 5.30
CA ASN A 126 -6.86 -26.30 4.62
C ASN A 126 -6.05 -26.29 3.30
N ASN A 127 -6.31 -27.25 2.40
CA ASN A 127 -5.55 -27.39 1.14
C ASN A 127 -5.60 -26.15 0.23
N ASP A 128 -6.72 -25.42 0.24
CA ASP A 128 -6.96 -24.33 -0.69
C ASP A 128 -7.27 -23.00 0.03
N HIS A 129 -7.39 -22.99 1.36
CA HIS A 129 -7.63 -21.79 2.15
C HIS A 129 -6.47 -21.47 3.07
N SER A 130 -6.18 -20.18 3.21
CA SER A 130 -5.12 -19.68 4.07
C SER A 130 -5.50 -18.34 4.70
N ARG A 131 -4.95 -18.05 5.87
CA ARG A 131 -5.09 -16.76 6.56
C ARG A 131 -3.78 -15.99 6.51
N TRP A 132 -3.83 -14.79 5.95
CA TRP A 132 -2.67 -13.94 5.73
C TRP A 132 -2.69 -12.79 6.72
N VAL A 133 -1.53 -12.42 7.26
CA VAL A 133 -1.40 -11.36 8.26
C VAL A 133 -0.31 -10.39 7.81
N LEU A 134 -0.62 -9.09 7.72
CA LEU A 134 0.39 -8.07 7.40
C LEU A 134 1.36 -7.87 8.57
N ARG A 135 2.63 -7.63 8.22
CA ARG A 135 3.62 -7.07 9.14
C ARG A 135 3.45 -5.56 9.15
N LEU A 136 2.99 -5.02 10.28
CA LEU A 136 2.70 -3.61 10.46
C LEU A 136 3.59 -2.98 11.53
N PRO A 137 3.81 -1.66 11.48
CA PRO A 137 4.50 -0.95 12.55
C PRO A 137 3.81 -1.11 13.91
N ILE A 138 4.59 -0.99 14.99
CA ILE A 138 4.07 -1.02 16.37
C ILE A 138 3.01 0.08 16.55
N GLY A 139 1.89 -0.27 17.18
CA GLY A 139 0.78 0.66 17.43
C GLY A 139 -0.25 0.76 16.30
N VAL A 140 -0.05 0.05 15.18
CA VAL A 140 -1.07 -0.12 14.14
C VAL A 140 -1.86 -1.42 14.41
N ALA A 141 -3.18 -1.35 14.28
CA ALA A 141 -4.04 -2.53 14.42
C ALA A 141 -3.66 -3.59 13.37
N SER A 142 -3.69 -4.87 13.76
CA SER A 142 -3.36 -5.97 12.86
C SER A 142 -4.35 -6.03 11.69
N ILE A 143 -3.83 -6.26 10.49
CA ILE A 143 -4.64 -6.48 9.29
C ILE A 143 -4.41 -7.92 8.84
N SER A 144 -5.50 -8.66 8.73
CA SER A 144 -5.51 -10.05 8.28
C SER A 144 -6.72 -10.32 7.41
N TRP A 145 -6.58 -11.23 6.47
CA TRP A 145 -7.65 -11.70 5.61
C TRP A 145 -7.49 -13.18 5.31
N GLU A 146 -8.57 -13.81 4.86
CA GLU A 146 -8.54 -15.18 4.36
C GLU A 146 -8.51 -15.16 2.84
N ALA A 147 -7.76 -16.08 2.25
CA ALA A 147 -7.61 -16.23 0.83
C ALA A 147 -7.82 -17.69 0.41
N GLU A 148 -8.43 -17.87 -0.75
CA GLU A 148 -8.66 -19.15 -1.40
C GLU A 148 -7.84 -19.28 -2.69
N VAL A 149 -7.37 -20.50 -2.99
CA VAL A 149 -6.79 -20.87 -4.27
C VAL A 149 -7.93 -21.13 -5.25
N VAL A 150 -8.02 -20.29 -6.29
CA VAL A 150 -9.07 -20.39 -7.33
C VAL A 150 -8.59 -21.11 -8.58
N LYS A 151 -7.28 -21.32 -8.71
CA LYS A 151 -6.68 -22.06 -9.82
C LYS A 151 -5.39 -22.72 -9.39
N ASP A 152 -5.31 -24.02 -9.63
CA ASP A 152 -4.15 -24.86 -9.39
C ASP A 152 -3.93 -25.70 -10.64
N LYS A 153 -2.87 -25.36 -11.40
CA LYS A 153 -2.42 -26.16 -12.53
C LYS A 153 -0.97 -26.55 -12.25
N PRO A 154 -0.71 -27.82 -11.89
CA PRO A 154 0.62 -28.30 -11.55
C PRO A 154 1.68 -27.85 -12.54
N ASN A 155 2.77 -27.27 -12.04
CA ASN A 155 3.91 -26.74 -12.79
C ASN A 155 3.59 -25.59 -13.77
N GLU A 156 2.35 -25.12 -13.88
CA GLU A 156 1.97 -24.09 -14.87
C GLU A 156 1.50 -22.79 -14.23
N MET A 157 0.62 -22.87 -13.23
CA MET A 157 -0.05 -21.70 -12.69
C MET A 157 -0.67 -21.94 -11.32
N ILE A 158 -0.57 -20.94 -10.45
CA ILE A 158 -1.36 -20.83 -9.23
C ILE A 158 -2.09 -19.49 -9.25
N GLY A 159 -3.37 -19.46 -8.92
CA GLY A 159 -4.19 -18.27 -8.79
C GLY A 159 -4.94 -18.26 -7.47
N TRP A 160 -4.99 -17.10 -6.81
CA TRP A 160 -5.64 -16.94 -5.51
C TRP A 160 -6.42 -15.63 -5.44
N ARG A 161 -7.35 -15.56 -4.49
CA ARG A 161 -8.06 -14.33 -4.12
C ARG A 161 -8.46 -14.34 -2.65
N SER A 162 -8.64 -13.17 -2.06
CA SER A 162 -9.26 -12.98 -0.76
C SER A 162 -10.73 -13.40 -0.79
N LEU A 163 -11.26 -13.89 0.34
CA LEU A 163 -12.67 -14.21 0.49
C LEU A 163 -13.55 -12.95 0.38
N PRO A 164 -14.81 -13.07 -0.07
CA PRO A 164 -15.74 -11.95 -0.10
C PRO A 164 -15.89 -11.27 1.26
N GLY A 165 -15.90 -9.93 1.28
CA GLY A 165 -16.01 -9.15 2.52
C GLY A 165 -14.72 -9.03 3.32
N SER A 166 -13.58 -9.52 2.80
CA SER A 166 -12.27 -9.31 3.40
C SER A 166 -11.94 -7.82 3.55
N ILE A 167 -11.27 -7.47 4.65
CA ILE A 167 -10.79 -6.10 4.92
C ILE A 167 -9.83 -5.59 3.83
N LEU A 168 -9.12 -6.51 3.17
CA LEU A 168 -8.21 -6.26 2.08
C LEU A 168 -8.66 -7.12 0.89
N ASP A 169 -9.15 -6.48 -0.18
CA ASP A 169 -9.33 -7.16 -1.46
C ASP A 169 -7.94 -7.41 -2.04
N ASN A 170 -7.55 -8.68 -2.13
CA ASN A 170 -6.28 -9.14 -2.63
C ASN A 170 -6.51 -10.27 -3.62
N SER A 171 -5.85 -10.22 -4.76
CA SER A 171 -5.80 -11.34 -5.69
C SER A 171 -4.45 -11.43 -6.35
N GLY A 172 -4.13 -12.61 -6.85
CA GLY A 172 -2.92 -12.76 -7.62
C GLY A 172 -2.88 -14.05 -8.41
N LYS A 173 -1.86 -14.12 -9.26
CA LYS A 173 -1.50 -15.31 -9.97
C LYS A 173 -0.01 -15.34 -10.22
N VAL A 174 0.54 -16.54 -10.23
CA VAL A 174 1.89 -16.82 -10.68
C VAL A 174 1.81 -17.84 -11.82
N ARG A 175 2.62 -17.64 -12.85
CA ARG A 175 2.81 -18.61 -13.94
C ARG A 175 4.25 -19.06 -13.97
N PHE A 176 4.43 -20.33 -14.32
CA PHE A 176 5.74 -20.95 -14.44
C PHE A 176 5.88 -21.51 -15.85
N LYS A 177 7.04 -21.27 -16.46
CA LYS A 177 7.39 -21.78 -17.79
C LYS A 177 8.86 -22.14 -17.80
N ASP A 178 9.21 -23.21 -18.49
CA ASP A 178 10.61 -23.53 -18.73
C ASP A 178 11.23 -22.42 -19.61
N THR A 179 12.51 -22.13 -19.39
CA THR A 179 13.33 -21.34 -20.32
C THR A 179 13.73 -22.19 -21.52
N GLU A 180 14.31 -21.56 -22.55
CA GLU A 180 14.68 -22.25 -23.80
C GLU A 180 15.73 -23.36 -23.58
N ASP A 181 16.59 -23.21 -22.58
CA ASP A 181 17.58 -24.22 -22.16
C ASP A 181 16.96 -25.40 -21.38
N GLY A 182 15.72 -25.28 -20.89
CA GLY A 182 15.05 -26.30 -20.08
C GLY A 182 15.58 -26.46 -18.65
N GLU A 183 16.58 -25.68 -18.24
CA GLU A 183 17.24 -25.79 -16.94
C GLU A 183 16.73 -24.77 -15.91
N SER A 184 16.12 -23.68 -16.40
CA SER A 184 15.59 -22.60 -15.57
C SER A 184 14.09 -22.40 -15.75
N THR A 185 13.50 -21.63 -14.83
CA THR A 185 12.08 -21.34 -14.81
C THR A 185 11.84 -19.85 -14.95
N ARG A 186 11.11 -19.43 -15.98
CA ARG A 186 10.50 -18.11 -16.06
C ARG A 186 9.26 -18.06 -15.17
N VAL A 187 9.25 -17.11 -14.26
CA VAL A 187 8.15 -16.86 -13.33
C VAL A 187 7.51 -15.52 -13.67
N ASP A 188 6.21 -15.53 -13.97
CA ASP A 188 5.42 -14.32 -14.20
C ASP A 188 4.41 -14.15 -13.07
N VAL A 189 4.57 -13.10 -12.25
CA VAL A 189 3.72 -12.80 -11.09
C VAL A 189 2.86 -11.58 -11.37
N VAL A 190 1.57 -11.68 -11.07
CA VAL A 190 0.63 -10.55 -11.05
C VAL A 190 -0.07 -10.55 -9.70
N ILE A 191 -0.04 -9.43 -9.00
CA ILE A 191 -0.77 -9.22 -7.75
C ILE A 191 -1.61 -7.95 -7.91
N SER A 192 -2.86 -8.01 -7.49
CA SER A 192 -3.77 -6.88 -7.42
C SER A 192 -4.30 -6.75 -6.00
N TYR A 193 -4.38 -5.54 -5.48
CA TYR A 193 -5.06 -5.29 -4.21
C TYR A 193 -5.69 -3.91 -4.17
N GLN A 194 -6.73 -3.76 -3.36
CA GLN A 194 -7.36 -2.48 -3.07
C GLN A 194 -7.10 -2.09 -1.63
N PRO A 195 -6.51 -0.91 -1.37
CA PRO A 195 -6.46 -0.36 -0.02
C PRO A 195 -7.87 -0.33 0.61
N PRO A 196 -8.02 -0.59 1.92
CA PRO A 196 -9.31 -0.48 2.59
C PRO A 196 -9.86 0.96 2.46
N VAL A 197 -11.11 1.10 2.03
CA VAL A 197 -11.79 2.40 1.86
C VAL A 197 -12.68 2.70 3.07
N GLY A 198 -12.53 3.88 3.69
CA GLY A 198 -13.47 4.43 4.69
C GLY A 198 -13.49 3.74 6.06
N THR A 199 -13.82 4.49 7.12
CA THR A 199 -13.92 4.08 8.57
C THR A 199 -12.72 3.39 9.23
N VAL A 200 -11.81 2.82 8.46
CA VAL A 200 -10.59 2.18 8.92
C VAL A 200 -9.60 3.30 9.24
N GLY A 201 -9.40 3.57 10.54
CA GLY A 201 -8.77 4.80 11.05
C GLY A 201 -7.44 5.21 10.40
N ALA A 202 -7.07 6.48 10.55
CA ALA A 202 -5.93 7.14 9.89
C ALA A 202 -4.60 6.37 9.93
N SER A 203 -4.40 5.48 10.91
CA SER A 203 -3.23 4.61 11.02
C SER A 203 -3.11 3.58 9.90
N ILE A 204 -4.22 3.01 9.42
CA ILE A 204 -4.23 1.97 8.39
C ILE A 204 -4.09 2.58 6.99
N ALA A 205 -4.73 3.72 6.73
CA ALA A 205 -4.56 4.47 5.49
C ALA A 205 -3.08 4.82 5.20
N ARG A 206 -2.28 5.10 6.25
CA ARG A 206 -0.84 5.34 6.12
C ARG A 206 -0.05 4.10 5.69
N VAL A 207 -0.53 2.89 5.97
CA VAL A 207 0.14 1.63 5.60
C VAL A 207 0.12 1.47 4.09
N PHE A 208 -1.00 1.73 3.41
CA PHE A 208 -1.18 1.47 1.98
C PHE A 208 -0.69 2.60 1.06
N ASN A 209 0.34 3.34 1.49
CA ASN A 209 0.94 4.41 0.72
C ASN A 209 1.81 3.87 -0.46
N PRO A 210 2.35 4.73 -1.35
CA PRO A 210 3.21 4.30 -2.45
C PRO A 210 4.47 3.49 -2.05
N VAL A 211 4.96 3.63 -0.82
CA VAL A 211 6.06 2.83 -0.27
C VAL A 211 5.64 1.38 -0.09
N PHE A 212 4.39 1.10 0.32
CA PHE A 212 3.90 -0.27 0.44
C PHE A 212 3.83 -0.98 -0.91
N LYS A 213 3.38 -0.30 -1.97
CA LYS A 213 3.45 -0.83 -3.34
C LYS A 213 4.89 -1.24 -3.70
N LYS A 214 5.87 -0.37 -3.44
CA LYS A 214 7.29 -0.66 -3.69
C LYS A 214 7.82 -1.83 -2.84
N MET A 215 7.33 -1.98 -1.61
CA MET A 215 7.66 -3.10 -0.73
C MET A 215 7.15 -4.41 -1.32
N VAL A 216 5.88 -4.49 -1.73
CA VAL A 216 5.32 -5.69 -2.37
C VAL A 216 6.03 -6.01 -3.69
N GLU A 217 6.34 -5.00 -4.51
CA GLU A 217 7.14 -5.18 -5.73
C GLU A 217 8.54 -5.75 -5.44
N LYS A 218 9.19 -5.29 -4.37
CA LYS A 218 10.50 -5.79 -3.94
C LYS A 218 10.38 -7.23 -3.44
N ASP A 219 9.39 -7.52 -2.61
CA ASP A 219 9.13 -8.84 -2.06
C ASP A 219 8.90 -9.89 -3.15
N VAL A 220 8.12 -9.56 -4.18
CA VAL A 220 7.94 -10.46 -5.33
C VAL A 220 9.27 -10.74 -6.04
N ARG A 221 10.16 -9.74 -6.18
CA ARG A 221 11.50 -9.95 -6.76
C ARG A 221 12.44 -10.73 -5.83
N ASN A 222 12.30 -10.59 -4.51
CA ASN A 222 13.10 -11.34 -3.54
C ASN A 222 12.87 -12.85 -3.65
N PHE A 223 11.74 -13.29 -4.23
CA PHE A 223 11.51 -14.70 -4.50
C PHE A 223 12.64 -15.33 -5.34
N LYS A 224 13.11 -14.62 -6.37
CA LYS A 224 14.25 -15.06 -7.18
C LYS A 224 15.48 -15.31 -6.31
N HIS A 225 15.84 -14.32 -5.49
CA HIS A 225 17.02 -14.42 -4.64
C HIS A 225 16.89 -15.56 -3.64
N TYR A 226 15.72 -15.73 -3.02
CA TYR A 226 15.47 -16.82 -2.08
C TYR A 226 15.68 -18.19 -2.75
N MET A 227 15.07 -18.42 -3.91
CA MET A 227 15.18 -19.69 -4.62
C MET A 227 16.58 -19.95 -5.17
N ASP A 228 17.30 -18.93 -5.64
CA ASP A 228 18.65 -19.08 -6.19
C ASP A 228 19.71 -19.33 -5.10
N ILE A 229 19.53 -18.80 -3.87
CA ILE A 229 20.48 -19.01 -2.75
C ILE A 229 20.51 -20.49 -2.33
N ASP A 230 19.35 -21.13 -2.28
CA ASP A 230 19.26 -22.56 -1.98
C ASP A 230 20.00 -23.42 -3.04
N TYR A 231 20.01 -23.00 -4.31
CA TYR A 231 20.76 -23.70 -5.37
C TYR A 231 22.27 -23.70 -5.12
N ALA A 232 22.83 -22.54 -4.74
CA ALA A 232 24.26 -22.40 -4.50
C ALA A 232 24.73 -23.27 -3.32
N THR A 233 23.90 -23.40 -2.28
CA THR A 233 24.21 -24.20 -1.10
C THR A 233 24.20 -25.70 -1.42
N ASP A 234 23.24 -26.16 -2.23
CA ASP A 234 23.21 -27.56 -2.68
C ASP A 234 24.39 -27.88 -3.60
N SER A 235 24.75 -27.00 -4.56
CA SER A 235 25.88 -27.24 -5.48
C SER A 235 27.24 -27.34 -4.79
N ILE A 236 27.42 -26.71 -3.64
CA ILE A 236 28.66 -26.77 -2.85
C ILE A 236 28.77 -28.07 -2.06
N ASN A 237 27.65 -28.68 -1.67
CA ASN A 237 27.65 -29.94 -0.92
C ASN A 237 27.88 -31.19 -1.80
N TYR A 238 27.92 -31.03 -3.13
CA TYR A 238 28.24 -32.09 -4.10
C TYR A 238 29.65 -31.95 -4.71
N LEU A 239 30.49 -31.06 -4.17
CA LEU A 239 31.92 -30.92 -4.49
C LEU A 239 32.78 -31.33 -3.29
#